data_AF-A0A8S1YC33-F1
#
_entry.id   AF-A0A8S1YC33-F1
#
_cell.length_a   1.000
_cell.length_b   1.000
_cell.length_c   1.000
_cell.angle_alpha   90.00
_cell.angle_beta   90.00
_cell.angle_gamma   90.00
#
_symmetry.space_group_name_H-M   'P 1'
#
loop_
_entity.id
_entity.type
_entity.pdbx_description
1 polymer ?
#
loop_
_entity_poly.entity_id
_entity_poly.type
_entity_poly.pdbx_seq_one_letter_code
_entity_poly.pdbx_strand_id
1 'polypeptide(L)'
;MNQSEQCTFKLRPYKKVPLEKKKLLIELVFQKDWKIKQASLHLTINYATAKNIIFRYRKNIIQKKTSCLPESKRCQYKLIGLSKSLVKVVCSKGGLLNCYFKSKDP
;
A
#
# COMPACT_ATOMS: atom_id res chain seq x y z
N MET A 1 39.91 12.87 39.50
CA MET A 1 39.58 13.07 38.08
C MET A 1 38.32 12.28 37.79
N ASN A 2 37.18 12.94 37.57
CA ASN A 2 35.95 12.30 37.09
C ASN A 2 35.27 13.28 36.14
N GLN A 3 35.58 13.19 34.84
CA GLN A 3 34.86 13.93 33.81
C GLN A 3 33.60 13.14 33.48
N SER A 4 32.45 13.68 33.85
CA SER A 4 31.14 13.19 33.48
C SER A 4 30.89 13.47 32.00
N GLU A 5 30.98 12.44 31.17
CA GLU A 5 30.63 12.50 29.76
C GLU A 5 29.12 12.77 29.62
N GLN A 6 28.75 14.03 29.35
CA GLN A 6 27.38 14.38 28.97
C GLN A 6 27.11 13.92 27.53
N CYS A 7 26.48 12.75 27.40
CA CYS A 7 25.99 12.25 26.12
C CYS A 7 24.71 13.02 25.73
N THR A 8 24.85 14.14 25.01
CA THR A 8 23.70 14.89 24.51
C THR A 8 23.00 14.09 23.41
N PHE A 9 21.86 13.48 23.72
CA PHE A 9 21.00 12.85 22.72
C PHE A 9 20.47 13.90 21.74
N LYS A 10 21.12 14.06 20.59
CA LYS A 10 20.63 14.90 19.49
C LYS A 10 19.40 14.23 18.86
N LEU A 11 18.23 14.52 19.41
CA LEU A 11 16.94 14.14 18.82
C LEU A 11 16.83 14.78 17.43
N ARG A 12 16.53 13.97 16.42
CA ARG A 12 16.31 14.49 15.06
C ARG A 12 15.07 15.37 15.06
N PRO A 13 15.12 16.58 14.49
CA PRO A 13 13.94 17.44 14.40
C PRO A 13 12.87 16.74 13.55
N TYR A 14 11.67 16.58 14.13
CA TYR A 14 10.55 15.96 13.44
C TYR A 14 9.98 16.93 12.41
N LYS A 15 10.18 16.63 11.12
CA LYS A 15 9.53 17.34 10.02
C LYS A 15 8.29 16.58 9.57
N LYS A 16 7.11 17.14 9.82
CA LYS A 16 5.85 16.58 9.35
C LYS A 16 5.77 16.70 7.84
N VAL A 17 5.63 15.58 7.14
CA VAL A 17 5.42 15.59 5.67
C VAL A 17 4.02 16.13 5.37
N PRO A 18 3.88 17.14 4.49
CA PRO A 18 2.59 17.66 4.05
C PRO A 18 1.69 16.56 3.46
N LEU A 19 0.36 16.75 3.56
CA LEU A 19 -0.61 15.75 3.11
C LEU A 19 -0.50 15.50 1.59
N GLU A 20 -0.33 16.56 0.80
CA GLU A 20 -0.19 16.49 -0.66
C GLU A 20 0.99 15.62 -1.08
N LYS A 21 2.16 15.85 -0.47
CA LYS A 21 3.35 15.02 -0.69
C LYS A 21 3.13 13.56 -0.34
N LYS A 22 2.33 13.24 0.68
CA LYS A 22 1.97 11.86 1.01
C LYS A 22 1.10 11.23 -0.08
N LYS A 23 0.10 11.97 -0.58
CA LYS A 23 -0.77 11.52 -1.68
C LYS A 23 0.04 11.26 -2.95
N LEU A 24 0.89 12.20 -3.35
CA LEU A 24 1.79 12.05 -4.50
C LEU A 24 2.73 10.85 -4.36
N LEU A 25 3.30 10.64 -3.16
CA LEU A 25 4.17 9.48 -2.92
C LEU A 25 3.43 8.16 -3.14
N ILE A 26 2.19 8.06 -2.67
CA ILE A 26 1.34 6.88 -2.84
C ILE A 26 1.01 6.69 -4.32
N GLU A 27 0.63 7.76 -5.03
CA GLU A 27 0.33 7.72 -6.46
C GLU A 27 1.51 7.21 -7.28
N LEU A 28 2.71 7.77 -7.07
CA LEU A 28 3.92 7.35 -7.77
C LEU A 28 4.24 5.86 -7.54
N VAL A 29 4.11 5.38 -6.30
CA VAL A 29 4.47 4.00 -5.95
C VAL A 29 3.44 2.99 -6.43
N PHE A 30 2.15 3.31 -6.37
CA PHE A 30 1.08 2.34 -6.65
C PHE A 30 0.44 2.48 -8.03
N GLN A 31 0.36 3.68 -8.59
CA GLN A 31 -0.22 3.90 -9.93
C GLN A 31 0.84 3.91 -11.02
N LYS A 32 2.02 4.48 -10.74
CA LYS A 32 3.13 4.56 -11.70
C LYS A 32 4.21 3.50 -11.50
N ASP A 33 4.03 2.60 -10.53
CA ASP A 33 4.97 1.51 -10.19
C ASP A 33 6.41 1.96 -9.84
N TRP A 34 6.59 3.18 -9.32
CA TRP A 34 7.92 3.66 -8.93
C TRP A 34 8.45 2.96 -7.68
N LYS A 35 9.76 2.70 -7.65
CA LYS A 35 10.42 2.24 -6.42
C LYS A 35 10.33 3.33 -5.35
N ILE A 36 10.04 2.94 -4.10
CA ILE A 36 9.90 3.90 -2.97
C ILE A 36 11.12 4.82 -2.86
N LYS A 37 12.33 4.28 -3.04
CA LYS A 37 13.58 5.06 -3.01
C LYS A 37 13.57 6.16 -4.07
N GLN A 38 13.19 5.83 -5.30
CA GLN A 38 13.11 6.77 -6.42
C GLN A 38 12.05 7.85 -6.15
N ALA A 39 10.85 7.45 -5.74
CA ALA A 39 9.77 8.39 -5.43
C ALA A 39 10.10 9.31 -4.24
N SER A 40 10.82 8.80 -3.23
CA SER A 40 11.25 9.60 -2.07
C SER A 40 12.28 10.66 -2.44
N LEU A 41 13.21 10.33 -3.34
CA LEU A 41 14.20 11.28 -3.85
C LEU A 41 13.51 12.37 -4.67
N HIS A 42 12.60 12.00 -5.57
CA HIS A 42 11.83 12.92 -6.39
C HIS A 42 11.00 13.91 -5.55
N LEU A 43 10.39 13.44 -4.45
CA LEU A 43 9.54 14.29 -3.59
C LEU A 43 10.29 14.99 -2.46
N THR A 44 11.62 14.84 -2.41
CA THR A 44 12.49 15.36 -1.34
C THR A 44 12.02 14.94 0.06
N ILE A 45 11.66 13.67 0.21
CA ILE A 45 11.23 13.05 1.48
C ILE A 45 12.31 12.07 1.94
N ASN A 46 12.60 12.04 3.23
CA ASN A 46 13.48 11.01 3.79
C ASN A 46 12.92 9.61 3.49
N TYR A 47 13.77 8.72 2.97
CA TYR A 47 13.40 7.35 2.61
C TYR A 47 12.75 6.56 3.75
N ALA A 48 13.23 6.70 4.98
CA ALA A 48 12.64 6.04 6.15
C ALA A 48 11.19 6.49 6.38
N THR A 49 10.94 7.81 6.24
CA THR A 49 9.60 8.39 6.33
C THR A 49 8.72 7.91 5.19
N ALA A 50 9.23 7.87 3.97
CA ALA A 50 8.51 7.37 2.79
C ALA A 50 8.10 5.90 2.96
N LYS A 51 9.01 5.04 3.41
CA LYS A 51 8.74 3.63 3.70
C LYS A 51 7.62 3.48 4.74
N ASN A 52 7.67 4.26 5.81
CA ASN A 52 6.63 4.27 6.84
C ASN A 52 5.27 4.72 6.30
N ILE A 53 5.22 5.74 5.44
CA ILE A 53 3.99 6.21 4.81
C ILE A 53 3.37 5.10 3.95
N ILE A 54 4.17 4.49 3.06
CA ILE A 54 3.71 3.41 2.17
C ILE A 54 3.26 2.20 2.97
N PHE A 55 4.01 1.81 4.00
CA PHE A 55 3.65 0.70 4.88
C PHE A 55 2.32 0.94 5.59
N ARG A 56 2.12 2.13 6.18
CA ARG A 56 0.85 2.51 6.81
C ARG A 56 -0.31 2.51 5.81
N TYR A 57 -0.08 2.99 4.59
CA TYR A 57 -1.10 2.96 3.53
C TYR A 57 -1.50 1.51 3.18
N ARG A 58 -0.53 0.61 2.99
CA ARG A 58 -0.80 -0.81 2.75
C ARG A 58 -1.62 -1.44 3.87
N LYS A 59 -1.23 -1.22 5.11
CA LYS A 59 -1.92 -1.81 6.26
C LYS A 59 -3.36 -1.28 6.40
N ASN A 60 -3.54 0.04 6.30
CA ASN A 60 -4.82 0.67 6.62
C ASN A 60 -5.82 0.67 5.47
N ILE A 61 -5.35 0.75 4.22
CA ILE A 61 -6.23 0.92 3.06
C ILE A 61 -6.34 -0.38 2.26
N ILE A 62 -5.23 -1.09 2.07
CA ILE A 62 -5.22 -2.32 1.27
C ILE A 62 -5.66 -3.52 2.13
N GLN A 63 -5.00 -3.76 3.26
CA GLN A 63 -5.23 -4.97 4.07
C GLN A 63 -6.57 -4.95 4.83
N LYS A 64 -7.01 -3.78 5.32
CA LYS A 64 -8.35 -3.67 5.95
C LYS A 64 -9.50 -3.94 4.99
N LYS A 65 -9.33 -3.68 3.68
CA LYS A 65 -10.35 -4.00 2.68
C LYS A 65 -10.38 -5.50 2.38
N THR A 66 -9.23 -6.17 2.43
CA THR A 66 -9.15 -7.62 2.20
C THR A 66 -9.64 -8.46 3.38
N SER A 67 -9.59 -7.97 4.62
CA SER A 67 -10.15 -8.69 5.78
C SER A 67 -11.68 -8.77 5.77
N CYS A 68 -12.36 -8.02 4.90
CA CYS A 68 -13.80 -8.16 4.67
C CYS A 68 -14.15 -9.29 3.69
N LEU A 69 -13.16 -10.02 3.18
CA LEU A 69 -13.41 -11.23 2.40
C LEU A 69 -13.78 -12.36 3.35
N PRO A 70 -14.83 -13.14 3.03
CA PRO A 70 -15.14 -14.31 3.82
C PRO A 70 -13.93 -15.25 3.82
N GLU A 71 -13.58 -15.78 4.99
CA GLU A 71 -12.55 -16.82 5.10
C GLU A 71 -12.87 -17.93 4.10
N SER A 72 -11.84 -18.34 3.37
CA SER A 72 -11.98 -19.28 2.26
C SER A 72 -12.57 -20.59 2.77
N LYS A 73 -13.88 -20.76 2.60
CA LYS A 73 -14.48 -22.09 2.50
C LYS A 73 -13.85 -22.82 1.30
N ARG A 74 -13.96 -24.15 1.27
CA ARG A 74 -13.50 -24.98 0.14
C ARG A 74 -13.85 -24.34 -1.20
N CYS A 75 -12.92 -24.40 -2.16
CA CYS A 75 -13.12 -23.87 -3.51
C CYS A 75 -14.41 -24.42 -4.10
N GLN A 76 -15.27 -23.52 -4.58
CA GLN A 76 -16.50 -23.89 -5.28
C GLN A 76 -16.27 -23.78 -6.79
N TYR A 77 -16.78 -24.76 -7.52
CA TYR A 77 -16.73 -24.78 -8.98
C TYR A 77 -18.05 -24.22 -9.52
N LYS A 78 -17.99 -23.48 -10.63
CA LYS A 78 -19.17 -23.01 -11.36
C LYS A 78 -18.97 -23.22 -12.85
N LEU A 79 -20.04 -23.60 -13.54
CA LEU A 79 -20.05 -23.80 -14.99
C LEU A 79 -19.86 -22.45 -15.70
N ILE A 80 -18.87 -22.37 -16.58
CA ILE A 80 -18.53 -21.18 -17.35
C ILE A 80 -19.58 -21.02 -18.46
N GLY A 81 -20.39 -19.96 -18.43
CA GLY A 81 -21.30 -19.61 -19.53
C GLY A 81 -22.66 -19.02 -19.13
N LEU A 82 -23.17 -19.28 -17.92
CA LEU A 82 -24.57 -18.93 -17.58
C LEU A 82 -24.75 -17.68 -16.70
N SER A 83 -23.67 -16.98 -16.33
CA SER A 83 -23.83 -15.81 -15.46
C SER A 83 -22.71 -14.79 -15.61
N LYS A 84 -23.07 -13.51 -15.67
CA LYS A 84 -22.18 -12.39 -15.34
C LYS A 84 -21.66 -12.59 -13.92
N SER A 85 -20.44 -13.09 -13.76
CA SER A 85 -19.83 -13.26 -12.45
C SER A 85 -19.08 -11.98 -12.08
N LEU A 86 -19.47 -11.39 -10.94
CA LEU A 86 -18.67 -10.35 -10.31
C LEU A 86 -17.51 -11.06 -9.61
N VAL A 87 -16.32 -10.96 -10.19
CA VAL A 87 -15.11 -11.56 -9.63
C VAL A 87 -14.40 -10.50 -8.80
N LYS A 88 -14.05 -10.87 -7.57
CA LYS A 88 -13.21 -10.06 -6.70
C LYS A 88 -11.76 -10.49 -6.89
N VAL A 89 -10.96 -9.67 -7.56
CA VAL A 89 -9.53 -9.92 -7.73
C VAL A 89 -8.78 -9.31 -6.54
N VAL A 90 -7.94 -10.11 -5.89
CA VAL A 90 -7.09 -9.64 -4.80
C VAL A 90 -5.67 -9.47 -5.33
N CYS A 91 -5.18 -8.24 -5.38
CA CYS A 91 -3.79 -7.93 -5.72
C CYS A 91 -3.00 -7.61 -4.44
N SER A 92 -1.84 -8.23 -4.27
CA SER A 92 -0.93 -7.93 -3.14
C SER A 92 -0.40 -6.49 -3.16
N LYS A 93 -0.32 -5.86 -4.34
CA LYS A 93 0.09 -4.46 -4.51
C LYS A 93 -1.08 -3.48 -4.43
N GLY A 94 -2.20 -3.77 -5.10
CA GLY A 94 -3.34 -2.85 -5.26
C GLY A 94 -4.54 -3.09 -4.34
N GLY A 95 -4.56 -4.23 -3.63
CA GLY A 95 -5.70 -4.64 -2.81
C GLY A 95 -6.84 -5.26 -3.60
N LEU A 96 -8.05 -5.11 -3.08
CA LEU A 96 -9.26 -5.72 -3.62
C LEU A 96 -9.81 -4.89 -4.79
N LEU A 97 -9.97 -5.53 -5.95
CA LEU A 97 -10.57 -4.96 -7.15
C LEU A 97 -11.84 -5.75 -7.51
N ASN A 98 -12.94 -5.03 -7.77
CA ASN A 98 -14.16 -5.63 -8.31
C ASN A 98 -14.02 -5.62 -9.83
N CYS A 99 -13.97 -6.80 -10.43
CA CYS A 99 -13.82 -6.98 -11.87
C CYS A 99 -15.08 -7.64 -12.43
N TYR A 100 -15.58 -7.12 -13.55
CA TYR A 100 -16.64 -7.78 -14.31
C TYR A 100 -15.99 -8.54 -15.46
N PHE A 101 -15.99 -9.87 -15.40
CA PHE A 101 -15.67 -10.67 -16.57
C PHE A 101 -16.94 -10.78 -17.41
N LYS A 102 -16.90 -10.22 -18.62
CA LYS A 102 -17.81 -10.63 -19.68
C LYS A 102 -17.21 -11.88 -20.31
N SER A 103 -17.89 -13.02 -20.20
CA SER A 103 -17.59 -14.15 -21.06
C SER A 103 -17.72 -13.67 -22.50
N LYS A 104 -16.67 -13.86 -23.30
CA LYS A 104 -16.81 -13.78 -24.75
C LYS A 104 -17.60 -15.03 -25.12
N ASP A 105 -18.80 -14.85 -25.65
CA ASP A 105 -19.59 -15.97 -26.15
C ASP A 105 -18.76 -16.72 -27.20
N PRO A 106 -18.75 -18.07 -27.17
CA PRO A 106 -17.96 -18.89 -28.09
C PRO A 106 -18.38 -18.72 -29.55
#